data_AF-A0A936WY50-F1
#
_entry.id   AF-A0A936WY50-F1
#
_cell.length_a   1.000
_cell.length_b   1.000
_cell.length_c   1.000
_cell.angle_alpha   90.00
_cell.angle_beta   90.00
_cell.angle_gamma   90.00
#
_symmetry.space_group_name_H-M   'P 1'
#
loop_
_entity.id
_entity.type
_entity.pdbx_description
1 polymer ?
#
loop_
_entity_poly.entity_id
_entity_poly.type
_entity_poly.pdbx_seq_one_letter_code
_entity_poly.pdbx_strand_id
1 'polypeptide(L)'
;MTASFDPHLPIGAKGTIDSVEYEVLGWTLKEENNHYASQWREYCLFNAKEGFAFLSEYDGNSTFLKEKKNAPVLNKDGVKSIEYNGENFERFNQYTHKVIAANGSFPYNILIIRIHLQQNIFLLPKYGSGKSIVQKEFVGTMVHIFLKKHLNVLSIMK
;
A
#
# COMPACT_ATOMS: atom_id res chain seq x y z
N MET A 1 -18.43 17.40 -3.75
CA MET A 1 -18.38 16.15 -4.53
C MET A 1 -18.28 15.01 -3.53
N THR A 2 -19.31 14.18 -3.41
CA THR A 2 -19.28 12.99 -2.55
C THR A 2 -18.35 11.97 -3.18
N ALA A 3 -17.30 11.55 -2.48
CA ALA A 3 -16.49 10.41 -2.91
C ALA A 3 -17.43 9.22 -3.13
N SER A 4 -17.45 8.67 -4.35
CA SER A 4 -18.21 7.45 -4.62
C SER A 4 -17.60 6.32 -3.79
N PHE A 5 -18.42 5.68 -2.97
CA PHE A 5 -18.04 4.52 -2.16
C PHE A 5 -17.84 3.25 -3.02
N ASP A 6 -18.19 3.30 -4.31
CA ASP A 6 -18.04 2.15 -5.18
C ASP A 6 -16.57 1.91 -5.53
N PRO A 7 -16.07 0.67 -5.36
CA PRO A 7 -14.73 0.32 -5.79
C PRO A 7 -14.66 0.36 -7.32
N HIS A 8 -13.59 0.91 -7.88
CA HIS A 8 -13.36 0.86 -9.32
C HIS A 8 -13.07 -0.58 -9.80
N LEU A 9 -12.62 -1.44 -8.89
CA LEU A 9 -12.27 -2.83 -9.16
C LEU A 9 -13.10 -3.76 -8.27
N PRO A 10 -14.01 -4.58 -8.83
CA PRO A 10 -14.83 -5.47 -8.03
C PRO A 10 -14.02 -6.62 -7.43
N ILE A 11 -14.51 -7.20 -6.33
CA ILE A 11 -13.95 -8.43 -5.76
C ILE A 11 -14.11 -9.56 -6.78
N GLY A 12 -13.08 -10.39 -6.94
CA GLY A 12 -12.99 -11.43 -7.95
C GLY A 12 -12.49 -10.95 -9.32
N ALA A 13 -12.34 -9.63 -9.53
CA ALA A 13 -11.69 -9.11 -10.73
C ALA A 13 -10.26 -9.61 -10.81
N LYS A 14 -9.79 -9.86 -12.03
CA LYS A 14 -8.43 -10.31 -12.30
C LYS A 14 -7.71 -9.30 -13.16
N GLY A 15 -6.40 -9.24 -13.01
CA GLY A 15 -5.56 -8.39 -13.84
C GLY A 15 -4.10 -8.77 -13.77
N THR A 16 -3.33 -8.35 -14.77
CA THR A 16 -1.94 -8.77 -14.94
C THR A 16 -1.01 -7.62 -14.61
N ILE A 17 -0.15 -7.81 -13.61
CA ILE A 17 0.87 -6.86 -13.18
C ILE A 17 2.23 -7.54 -13.32
N ASP A 18 3.12 -6.96 -14.14
CA ASP A 18 4.46 -7.50 -14.39
C ASP A 18 4.44 -8.99 -14.81
N SER A 19 3.53 -9.35 -15.72
CA SER A 19 3.29 -10.72 -16.22
C SER A 19 2.78 -11.72 -15.16
N VAL A 20 2.30 -11.23 -14.02
CA VAL A 20 1.67 -12.04 -12.98
C VAL A 20 0.19 -11.65 -12.90
N GLU A 21 -0.70 -12.62 -13.08
CA GLU A 21 -2.13 -12.43 -12.84
C GLU A 21 -2.42 -12.40 -11.34
N TYR A 22 -3.15 -11.38 -10.88
CA TYR A 22 -3.66 -11.27 -9.52
C TYR A 22 -5.18 -11.19 -9.53
N GLU A 23 -5.79 -11.73 -8.49
CA GLU A 23 -7.22 -11.58 -8.21
C GLU A 23 -7.44 -10.58 -7.07
N VAL A 24 -8.47 -9.74 -7.20
CA VAL A 24 -8.92 -8.83 -6.14
C VAL A 24 -9.68 -9.60 -5.08
N LEU A 25 -9.10 -9.73 -3.89
CA LEU A 25 -9.76 -10.40 -2.76
C LEU A 25 -10.60 -9.45 -1.90
N GLY A 26 -10.26 -8.16 -1.90
CA GLY A 26 -10.94 -7.16 -1.08
C GLY A 26 -10.44 -5.75 -1.35
N TRP A 27 -11.10 -4.76 -0.76
CA TRP A 27 -10.73 -3.36 -0.85
C TRP A 27 -11.02 -2.62 0.44
N THR A 28 -10.27 -1.53 0.65
CA THR A 28 -10.45 -0.61 1.78
C THR A 28 -10.53 0.82 1.28
N LEU A 29 -11.39 1.64 1.90
CA LEU A 29 -11.36 3.09 1.81
C LEU A 29 -10.64 3.62 3.06
N LYS A 30 -9.57 4.36 2.84
CA LYS A 30 -8.74 4.92 3.90
C LYS A 30 -8.82 6.44 3.85
N GLU A 31 -8.70 7.05 5.01
CA GLU A 31 -8.71 8.50 5.18
C GLU A 31 -7.53 8.93 6.04
N GLU A 32 -6.77 9.91 5.58
CA GLU A 32 -5.67 10.50 6.33
C GLU A 32 -6.19 11.26 7.56
N ASN A 33 -5.53 11.10 8.70
CA ASN A 33 -5.88 11.80 9.94
C ASN A 33 -5.22 13.19 9.97
N ASN A 34 -5.60 14.06 9.05
CA ASN A 34 -5.21 15.46 9.01
C ASN A 34 -6.41 16.34 8.65
N HIS A 35 -6.23 17.66 8.54
CA HIS A 35 -7.32 18.59 8.21
C HIS A 35 -7.81 18.49 6.76
N TYR A 36 -7.03 17.88 5.86
CA TYR A 36 -7.43 17.67 4.47
C TYR A 36 -8.31 16.43 4.29
N ALA A 37 -8.23 15.46 5.22
CA ALA A 37 -9.00 14.22 5.19
C ALA A 37 -8.93 13.50 3.83
N SER A 38 -7.74 13.47 3.23
CA SER A 38 -7.51 12.85 1.92
C SER A 38 -7.89 11.38 1.94
N GLN A 39 -8.69 10.94 0.97
CA GLN A 39 -9.20 9.57 0.89
C GLN A 39 -8.61 8.80 -0.28
N TRP A 40 -8.20 7.54 -0.05
CA TRP A 40 -7.71 6.64 -1.10
C TRP A 40 -8.28 5.24 -0.95
N ARG A 41 -8.35 4.52 -2.07
CA ARG A 41 -8.69 3.10 -2.07
C ARG A 41 -7.44 2.26 -2.07
N GLU A 42 -7.50 1.12 -1.39
CA GLU A 42 -6.46 0.12 -1.43
C GLU A 42 -7.07 -1.27 -1.62
N TYR A 43 -6.70 -1.94 -2.70
CA TYR A 43 -7.15 -3.28 -3.06
C TYR A 43 -6.15 -4.32 -2.54
N CYS A 44 -6.66 -5.40 -1.96
CA CYS A 44 -5.89 -6.59 -1.60
C CYS A 44 -5.92 -7.55 -2.78
N LEU A 45 -4.73 -7.91 -3.26
CA LEU A 45 -4.50 -8.72 -4.44
C LEU A 45 -3.83 -10.04 -4.04
N PHE A 46 -4.16 -11.12 -4.74
CA PHE A 46 -3.56 -12.43 -4.49
C PHE A 46 -3.22 -13.18 -5.77
N ASN A 47 -2.07 -13.87 -5.72
CA ASN A 47 -1.67 -14.87 -6.69
C ASN A 47 -1.13 -16.09 -5.92
N ALA A 48 -1.50 -17.30 -6.37
CA ALA A 48 -1.16 -18.53 -5.65
C ALA A 48 0.36 -18.79 -5.52
N LYS A 49 1.16 -18.33 -6.49
CA LYS A 49 2.63 -18.49 -6.50
C LYS A 49 3.35 -17.30 -5.87
N GLU A 50 2.86 -16.10 -6.14
CA GLU A 50 3.53 -14.84 -5.80
C GLU A 50 3.06 -14.23 -4.47
N GLY A 51 1.98 -14.75 -3.89
CA GLY A 51 1.42 -14.33 -2.61
C GLY A 51 0.58 -13.06 -2.69
N PHE A 52 0.51 -12.34 -1.56
CA PHE A 52 -0.27 -11.11 -1.43
C PHE A 52 0.44 -9.90 -2.03
N ALA A 53 -0.34 -9.01 -2.61
CA ALA A 53 0.06 -7.68 -3.01
C ALA A 53 -1.07 -6.69 -2.73
N PHE A 54 -0.78 -5.39 -2.86
CA PHE A 54 -1.76 -4.33 -2.68
C PHE A 54 -1.66 -3.33 -3.82
N LEU A 55 -2.79 -2.75 -4.18
CA LEU A 55 -2.86 -1.66 -5.15
C LEU A 55 -3.52 -0.47 -4.47
N SER A 56 -2.77 0.60 -4.25
CA SER A 56 -3.31 1.85 -3.71
C SER A 56 -3.64 2.81 -4.86
N GLU A 57 -4.85 3.34 -4.86
CA GLU A 57 -5.38 4.25 -5.87
C GLU A 57 -5.81 5.56 -5.20
N TYR A 58 -5.19 6.67 -5.61
CA TYR A 58 -5.50 8.02 -5.16
C TYR A 58 -5.48 8.97 -6.34
N ASP A 59 -6.58 9.69 -6.59
CA ASP A 59 -6.68 10.73 -7.62
C ASP A 59 -6.14 10.29 -9.00
N GLY A 60 -6.62 9.13 -9.48
CA GLY A 60 -6.20 8.54 -10.75
C GLY A 60 -4.78 7.93 -10.78
N ASN A 61 -3.99 8.14 -9.73
CA ASN A 61 -2.66 7.57 -9.59
C ASN A 61 -2.71 6.24 -8.86
N SER A 62 -2.02 5.24 -9.42
CA SER A 62 -1.99 3.89 -8.86
C SER A 62 -0.59 3.45 -8.47
N THR A 63 -0.51 2.83 -7.32
CA THR A 63 0.71 2.38 -6.67
C THR A 63 0.57 0.90 -6.34
N PHE A 64 1.36 0.05 -7.01
CA PHE A 64 1.43 -1.36 -6.68
C PHE A 64 2.46 -1.58 -5.57
N LEU A 65 2.10 -2.43 -4.61
CA LEU A 65 2.79 -2.67 -3.36
C LEU A 65 2.90 -4.18 -3.17
N LYS A 66 4.11 -4.74 -3.26
CA LYS A 66 4.33 -6.17 -3.00
C LYS A 66 5.24 -6.37 -1.80
N GLU A 67 4.79 -7.21 -0.88
CA GLU A 67 5.55 -7.54 0.32
C GLU A 67 6.85 -8.29 -0.05
N LYS A 68 7.95 -7.94 0.62
CA LYS A 68 9.23 -8.63 0.49
C LYS A 68 9.65 -9.20 1.83
N LYS A 69 9.87 -10.53 1.87
CA LYS A 69 10.19 -11.32 3.09
C LYS A 69 11.45 -10.89 3.86
N ASN A 70 12.33 -10.07 3.27
CA ASN A 70 13.63 -9.70 3.85
C ASN A 70 13.77 -8.20 4.15
N ALA A 71 12.67 -7.47 4.19
CA ALA A 71 12.73 -6.04 4.39
C ALA A 71 12.92 -5.67 5.87
N PRO A 72 13.71 -4.63 6.19
CA PRO A 72 14.12 -4.32 7.56
C PRO A 72 12.95 -3.83 8.42
N VAL A 73 12.61 -4.55 9.49
CA VAL A 73 11.62 -4.09 10.48
C VAL A 73 12.21 -2.90 11.24
N LEU A 74 11.56 -1.74 11.17
CA LEU A 74 11.97 -0.58 11.96
C LEU A 74 11.36 -0.69 13.35
N ASN A 75 12.21 -1.02 14.32
CA ASN A 75 11.83 -1.15 15.73
C ASN A 75 11.93 0.18 16.50
N LYS A 76 12.07 1.32 15.81
CA LYS A 76 12.29 2.62 16.43
C LYS A 76 11.44 3.70 15.76
N ASP A 77 10.79 4.52 16.56
CA ASP A 77 10.11 5.72 16.10
C ASP A 77 11.13 6.75 15.56
N GLY A 78 10.72 7.52 14.55
CA GLY A 78 11.54 8.62 14.02
C GLY A 78 12.67 8.21 13.08
N VAL A 79 12.71 6.96 12.60
CA VAL A 79 13.70 6.52 11.60
C VAL A 79 13.61 7.38 10.35
N LYS A 80 14.73 8.01 10.00
CA LYS A 80 14.86 8.92 8.84
C LYS A 80 15.40 8.22 7.60
N SER A 81 16.04 7.07 7.74
CA SER A 81 16.57 6.31 6.61
C SER A 81 16.67 4.81 6.93
N ILE A 82 16.59 3.98 5.90
CA ILE A 82 16.68 2.52 5.99
C ILE A 82 17.67 2.00 4.96
N GLU A 83 18.48 1.01 5.33
CA GLU A 83 19.30 0.28 4.38
C GLU A 83 18.57 -1.00 3.94
N TYR A 84 18.46 -1.20 2.63
CA TYR A 84 17.89 -2.41 2.06
C TYR A 84 18.62 -2.80 0.77
N ASN A 85 19.08 -4.05 0.69
CA ASN A 85 19.88 -4.58 -0.42
C ASN A 85 21.10 -3.71 -0.78
N GLY A 86 21.78 -3.14 0.22
CA GLY A 86 22.95 -2.28 0.02
C GLY A 86 22.65 -0.86 -0.48
N GLU A 87 21.37 -0.49 -0.60
CA GLU A 87 20.94 0.86 -0.91
C GLU A 87 20.33 1.54 0.32
N ASN A 88 20.63 2.82 0.52
CA ASN A 88 20.08 3.63 1.61
C ASN A 88 18.90 4.48 1.10
N PHE A 89 17.74 4.31 1.71
CA PHE A 89 16.50 5.02 1.39
C PHE A 89 16.21 6.04 2.49
N GLU A 90 15.79 7.24 2.12
CA GLU A 90 15.43 8.31 3.05
C GLU A 90 13.92 8.45 3.17
N ARG A 91 13.44 8.79 4.37
CA ARG A 91 12.02 8.98 4.64
C ARG A 91 11.54 10.25 3.96
N PHE A 92 10.65 10.09 2.98
CA PHE A 92 10.03 11.17 2.25
C PHE A 92 8.75 11.67 2.91
N ASN A 93 7.92 10.74 3.41
CA ASN A 93 6.67 11.11 4.05
C ASN A 93 6.33 10.17 5.21
N GLN A 94 5.64 10.71 6.21
CA GLN A 94 5.06 9.99 7.33
C GLN A 94 3.68 10.58 7.61
N TYR A 95 2.65 9.75 7.61
CA TYR A 95 1.29 10.17 7.93
C TYR A 95 0.55 9.08 8.71
N THR A 96 -0.54 9.48 9.36
CA THR A 96 -1.45 8.52 9.98
C THR A 96 -2.79 8.47 9.27
N HIS A 97 -3.47 7.32 9.32
CA HIS A 97 -4.77 7.14 8.67
C HIS A 97 -5.68 6.17 9.41
N LYS A 98 -6.95 6.18 9.01
CA LYS A 98 -8.00 5.26 9.50
C LYS A 98 -8.69 4.57 8.33
N VAL A 99 -9.25 3.39 8.58
CA VAL A 99 -10.09 2.67 7.61
C VAL A 99 -11.54 3.11 7.79
N ILE A 100 -12.11 3.71 6.75
CA ILE A 100 -13.51 4.17 6.71
C ILE A 100 -14.44 3.01 6.36
N ALA A 101 -14.08 2.27 5.32
CA ALA A 101 -14.85 1.14 4.82
C ALA A 101 -13.91 0.03 4.37
N ALA A 102 -14.38 -1.21 4.43
CA ALA A 102 -13.66 -2.38 3.96
C ALA A 102 -14.66 -3.44 3.49
N ASN A 103 -14.30 -4.21 2.46
CA ASN A 103 -15.05 -5.37 2.01
C ASN A 103 -14.09 -6.42 1.43
N GLY A 104 -14.40 -7.71 1.61
CA GLY A 104 -13.62 -8.83 1.09
C GLY A 104 -12.65 -9.43 2.10
N SER A 105 -11.64 -10.13 1.59
CA SER A 105 -10.67 -10.91 2.37
C SER A 105 -9.32 -10.21 2.44
N PHE A 106 -8.68 -10.28 3.62
CA PHE A 106 -7.40 -9.63 3.89
C PHE A 106 -6.46 -10.59 4.65
N PRO A 107 -5.14 -10.49 4.44
CA PRO A 107 -4.17 -11.32 5.16
C PRO A 107 -4.00 -10.96 6.64
N TYR A 108 -4.64 -9.88 7.10
CA TYR A 108 -4.60 -9.39 8.48
C TYR A 108 -5.97 -8.87 8.91
N ASN A 109 -6.18 -8.75 10.22
CA ASN A 109 -7.46 -8.33 10.79
C ASN A 109 -7.68 -6.81 10.61
N ILE A 110 -8.37 -6.44 9.53
CA ILE A 110 -8.66 -5.03 9.18
C ILE A 110 -9.53 -4.29 10.21
N LEU A 111 -10.29 -5.01 11.06
CA LEU A 111 -11.20 -4.42 12.04
C LEU A 111 -10.49 -3.93 13.30
N ILE A 112 -9.42 -4.62 13.73
CA ILE A 112 -8.57 -4.19 14.86
C ILE A 112 -7.80 -2.91 14.50
N ILE A 113 -7.58 -2.67 13.21
CA ILE A 113 -6.71 -1.62 12.67
C ILE A 113 -7.40 -0.23 12.61
N ARG A 114 -8.60 -0.08 13.18
CA ARG A 114 -9.36 1.19 13.17
C ARG A 114 -8.73 2.34 13.96
N ILE A 115 -7.61 2.12 14.65
CA ILE A 115 -7.05 3.06 15.62
C ILE A 115 -5.59 3.37 15.22
N HIS A 116 -5.41 4.43 14.43
CA HIS A 116 -4.12 5.05 14.08
C HIS A 116 -3.10 4.14 13.38
N LEU A 117 -3.18 4.05 12.04
CA LEU A 117 -2.11 3.45 11.24
C LEU A 117 -1.05 4.49 10.87
N GLN A 118 0.23 4.24 11.17
CA GLN A 118 1.32 5.05 10.64
C GLN A 118 1.85 4.43 9.34
N GLN A 119 2.02 5.26 8.32
CA GLN A 119 2.61 4.85 7.06
C GLN A 119 3.84 5.71 6.77
N ASN A 120 4.98 5.06 6.59
CA ASN A 120 6.27 5.68 6.27
C ASN A 120 6.60 5.38 4.80
N ILE A 121 6.81 6.42 4.00
CA ILE A 121 7.25 6.28 2.61
C ILE A 121 8.73 6.65 2.56
N PHE A 122 9.57 5.70 2.19
CA PHE A 122 11.01 5.87 1.98
C PHE A 122 11.33 5.90 0.48
N LEU A 123 12.12 6.87 0.05
CA LEU A 123 12.57 7.05 -1.33
C LEU A 123 14.07 6.86 -1.41
N LEU A 124 14.58 6.38 -2.55
CA LEU A 124 16.01 6.51 -2.84
C LEU A 124 16.31 7.97 -3.15
N PRO A 125 17.23 8.63 -2.42
CA PRO A 125 17.59 10.02 -2.68
C PRO A 125 18.30 10.23 -4.03
N LYS A 126 18.79 9.15 -4.69
CA LYS A 126 19.35 9.23 -6.03
C LYS A 126 18.22 9.26 -7.09
N TYR A 127 17.93 10.49 -7.51
CA TYR A 127 16.95 10.92 -8.53
C TYR A 127 16.86 10.01 -9.77
N GLY A 128 15.62 9.66 -10.16
CA GLY A 128 15.27 9.21 -11.52
C GLY A 128 14.84 7.76 -11.71
N SER A 129 15.00 6.88 -10.71
CA SER A 129 14.80 5.42 -10.92
C SER A 129 13.35 4.91 -10.75
N GLY A 130 12.44 5.69 -10.16
CA GLY A 130 11.06 5.26 -9.88
C GLY A 130 10.92 4.16 -8.81
N LYS A 131 12.02 3.80 -8.13
CA LYS A 131 12.01 2.83 -7.01
C LYS A 131 11.69 3.54 -5.71
N SER A 132 10.70 3.03 -4.98
CA SER A 132 10.36 3.51 -3.66
C SER A 132 9.99 2.35 -2.75
N ILE A 133 10.24 2.52 -1.45
CA ILE A 133 9.85 1.57 -0.42
C ILE A 133 8.74 2.22 0.40
N VAL A 134 7.57 1.59 0.44
CA VAL A 134 6.47 1.98 1.31
C VAL A 134 6.43 1.01 2.46
N GLN A 135 6.65 1.51 3.65
CA GLN A 135 6.52 0.76 4.88
C GLN A 135 5.20 1.12 5.55
N LYS A 136 4.40 0.10 5.87
CA LYS A 136 3.18 0.25 6.66
C LYS A 136 3.46 -0.29 8.05
N GLU A 137 3.36 0.58 9.05
CA GLU A 137 3.45 0.22 10.46
C GLU A 137 2.03 0.03 10.98
N PHE A 138 1.71 -1.23 11.29
CA PHE A 138 0.51 -1.56 12.05
C PHE A 138 0.89 -1.47 13.52
N VAL A 139 0.21 -0.57 14.26
CA VAL A 139 0.45 -0.40 15.70
C VAL A 139 0.30 -1.75 16.39
N GLY A 140 1.42 -2.26 16.91
CA GLY A 140 1.44 -3.36 17.88
C GLY A 140 1.70 -4.78 17.38
N THR A 141 1.88 -5.10 16.09
CA THR A 141 2.23 -6.52 15.76
C THR A 141 2.91 -6.84 14.42
N MET A 142 2.99 -5.98 13.40
CA MET A 142 3.75 -6.34 12.18
C MET A 142 4.10 -5.13 11.32
N VAL A 143 5.34 -5.05 10.84
CA VAL A 143 5.79 -4.03 9.88
C VAL A 143 5.88 -4.68 8.51
N HIS A 144 5.08 -4.20 7.56
CA HIS A 144 5.09 -4.71 6.18
C HIS A 144 5.75 -3.69 5.27
N ILE A 145 6.71 -4.15 4.48
CA ILE A 145 7.45 -3.31 3.54
C ILE A 145 7.13 -3.73 2.13
N PHE A 146 6.76 -2.73 1.34
CA PHE A 146 6.31 -2.87 -0.02
C PHE A 146 7.22 -2.09 -0.95
N LEU A 147 7.64 -2.70 -2.05
CA LEU A 147 8.22 -1.92 -3.15
C LEU A 147 7.06 -1.23 -3.88
N LYS A 148 7.12 0.10 -3.96
CA LYS A 148 6.18 0.93 -4.71
C LYS A 148 6.70 1.16 -6.12
N LYS A 149 5.85 0.81 -7.09
CA LYS A 149 6.00 1.11 -8.51
C LYS A 149 4.80 1.95 -8.95
N HIS A 150 5.06 3.08 -9.61
CA HIS A 150 4.00 3.85 -10.27
C HIS A 150 3.52 3.06 -11.49
N LEU A 151 2.22 2.81 -11.57
CA LEU A 151 1.59 2.14 -12.71
C LEU A 151 0.46 3.01 -13.27
N ASN A 152 0.31 3.01 -14.59
CA ASN A 152 -0.81 3.67 -15.27
C ASN A 152 -1.94 2.63 -15.43
N VAL A 153 -3.01 2.75 -14.63
CA VAL A 153 -3.98 1.66 -14.37
C VAL A 153 -5.02 1.42 -15.48
N LEU A 154 -5.08 2.27 -16.50
CA LEU A 154 -5.97 2.06 -17.66
C LEU A 154 -5.62 0.81 -18.50
N SER A 155 -4.58 0.05 -18.17
CA SER A 155 -4.12 -1.14 -18.92
C SER A 155 -4.18 -2.47 -18.12
N ILE A 156 -4.47 -2.45 -16.81
CA ILE A 156 -4.01 -3.53 -15.92
C ILE A 156 -5.08 -4.58 -15.59
N MET A 157 -6.35 -4.20 -15.47
CA MET A 157 -7.44 -5.12 -15.13
C MET A 157 -8.59 -4.91 -16.11
N LYS A 158 -8.78 -5.86 -17.02
CA LYS A 158 -9.91 -5.95 -17.95
C LYS A 158 -10.75 -7.15 -17.59
#